data_AF-A0A4P9TG77-F1
#
_entry.id   AF-A0A4P9TG77-F1
#
_cell.length_a   1.000
_cell.length_b   1.000
_cell.length_c   1.000
_cell.angle_alpha   90.00
_cell.angle_beta   90.00
_cell.angle_gamma   90.00
#
_symmetry.space_group_name_H-M   'P 1'
#
loop_
_entity.id
_entity.type
_entity.pdbx_description
1 polymer ?
#
loop_
_entity_poly.entity_id
_entity_poly.type
_entity_poly.pdbx_seq_one_letter_code
_entity_poly.pdbx_strand_id
1 'polypeptide(L)'
;MKHPSRRGLLATGASLTAFAAGCLDQLPNDGRDQTGESDEAPNTAESGGSEPSPLERWVPASSSTELLFHFRDLAEVRQHEGELRPSVIEDVPTMPDADGSEVVKRVANGESAVESVLRFGSEGVAGNVVVDGSFDRDAVDTDRKSSTGEFAVLERDGVSVAVSADTVVMSPADGAALDAILAAGVEGTGRRADEHDRFAQLLERVGDRTILWGEYEGDTDGTGAAFSWSFGAETSTNSAVAVYPDADRMADFEERMSERFDDVTVEIDGNVGVATRTVPTEEYEYLDLFAQHESQPAQPQAGVSIDSDSSDRTVTVAYISKSGVERLEISDENGNEAEMTDVGETTTFEYDAGASGELTVVAVGSETETETVVATHSYSF
;
A
#
# COMPACT_ATOMS: atom_id res chain seq x y z
N MET A 1 22.35 -26.60 12.93
CA MET A 1 21.89 -26.19 14.28
C MET A 1 20.45 -25.76 14.13
N LYS A 2 19.55 -26.25 14.99
CA LYS A 2 18.09 -26.06 14.88
C LYS A 2 17.71 -24.68 15.42
N HIS A 3 17.04 -23.85 14.62
CA HIS A 3 16.46 -22.60 15.08
C HIS A 3 15.06 -22.86 15.68
N PRO A 4 14.76 -22.31 16.87
CA PRO A 4 13.46 -22.47 17.51
C PRO A 4 12.43 -21.50 16.92
N SER A 5 11.26 -22.03 16.58
CA SER A 5 10.02 -21.30 16.27
C SER A 5 9.66 -20.34 17.41
N ARG A 6 9.38 -19.08 17.06
CA ARG A 6 8.86 -18.04 17.97
C ARG A 6 7.47 -17.65 17.49
N ARG A 7 6.46 -18.40 17.94
CA ARG A 7 5.07 -17.93 18.03
C ARG A 7 4.81 -17.66 19.51
N GLY A 8 4.81 -16.38 19.89
CA GLY A 8 4.40 -15.91 21.21
C GLY A 8 3.42 -14.76 21.03
N LEU A 9 2.12 -15.04 20.97
CA LEU A 9 1.20 -14.84 22.11
C LEU A 9 1.01 -13.36 22.50
N LEU A 10 0.16 -12.65 21.75
CA LEU A 10 -0.70 -11.58 22.25
C LEU A 10 -2.05 -11.67 21.52
N ALA A 11 -2.98 -12.41 22.11
CA ALA A 11 -4.40 -12.32 21.79
C ALA A 11 -5.11 -11.94 23.09
N THR A 12 -5.62 -10.71 23.14
CA THR A 12 -6.43 -10.21 24.26
C THR A 12 -7.74 -9.65 23.73
N GLY A 13 -8.83 -10.40 23.98
CA GLY A 13 -10.23 -9.96 23.98
C GLY A 13 -11.00 -10.22 22.67
N ALA A 14 -12.18 -10.84 22.64
CA ALA A 14 -13.03 -11.38 23.70
C ALA A 14 -14.05 -12.38 23.08
N SER A 15 -14.19 -13.56 23.67
CA SER A 15 -15.48 -14.24 23.88
C SER A 15 -15.31 -15.49 24.75
N LEU A 16 -15.74 -15.35 26.00
CA LEU A 16 -15.89 -16.41 26.99
C LEU A 16 -17.06 -17.31 26.61
N THR A 17 -16.84 -18.62 26.46
CA THR A 17 -17.73 -19.64 27.07
C THR A 17 -17.06 -21.03 27.20
N ALA A 18 -16.89 -21.43 28.46
CA ALA A 18 -17.12 -22.76 29.04
C ALA A 18 -16.28 -24.00 28.65
N PHE A 19 -15.26 -24.25 29.48
CA PHE A 19 -14.90 -25.50 30.17
C PHE A 19 -15.23 -26.88 29.55
N ALA A 20 -14.18 -27.63 29.25
CA ALA A 20 -14.01 -28.99 29.77
C ALA A 20 -12.54 -29.22 30.16
N ALA A 21 -12.35 -29.51 31.45
CA ALA A 21 -11.07 -29.70 32.10
C ALA A 21 -10.49 -31.10 31.82
N GLY A 22 -9.16 -31.21 31.85
CA GLY A 22 -8.44 -32.48 31.84
C GLY A 22 -6.94 -32.29 32.06
N CYS A 23 -6.55 -32.03 33.31
CA CYS A 23 -5.17 -31.84 33.75
C CYS A 23 -4.29 -33.09 33.52
N LEU A 24 -3.04 -32.85 33.13
CA LEU A 24 -1.92 -33.79 33.30
C LEU A 24 -1.73 -34.14 34.79
N ASP A 25 -1.48 -35.41 35.12
CA ASP A 25 -0.21 -35.83 35.75
C ASP A 25 -0.02 -37.38 35.84
N GLN A 26 1.26 -37.77 35.83
CA GLN A 26 1.90 -38.97 36.44
C GLN A 26 1.74 -40.41 35.87
N LEU A 27 2.83 -40.87 35.21
CA LEU A 27 3.39 -42.25 35.21
C LEU A 27 3.99 -42.59 36.61
N PRO A 28 4.51 -43.81 36.95
CA PRO A 28 4.62 -45.12 36.23
C PRO A 28 4.25 -46.38 37.09
N ASN A 29 4.10 -47.58 36.48
CA ASN A 29 4.87 -48.81 36.83
C ASN A 29 4.44 -50.12 36.10
N ASP A 30 5.48 -50.90 35.79
CA ASP A 30 5.60 -52.37 35.73
C ASP A 30 4.84 -53.21 34.69
N GLY A 31 5.54 -53.46 33.57
CA GLY A 31 6.10 -54.78 33.26
C GLY A 31 5.15 -55.95 33.00
N ARG A 32 4.93 -56.26 31.71
CA ARG A 32 4.90 -57.63 31.16
C ARG A 32 4.88 -57.62 29.63
N ASP A 33 5.84 -58.31 29.04
CA ASP A 33 5.89 -58.67 27.62
C ASP A 33 4.62 -59.41 27.18
N GLN A 34 4.07 -59.00 26.04
CA GLN A 34 3.46 -59.92 25.08
C GLN A 34 3.44 -59.29 23.68
N THR A 35 4.07 -60.01 22.76
CA THR A 35 4.22 -59.81 21.32
C THR A 35 2.89 -59.80 20.57
N GLY A 36 2.72 -58.90 19.60
CA GLY A 36 1.74 -59.06 18.52
C GLY A 36 1.26 -57.77 17.84
N GLU A 37 1.71 -57.58 16.60
CA GLU A 37 0.98 -56.96 15.47
C GLU A 37 0.79 -55.42 15.40
N SER A 38 1.58 -54.83 14.48
CA SER A 38 1.28 -53.69 13.61
C SER A 38 0.81 -52.36 14.21
N ASP A 39 1.79 -51.54 14.61
CA ASP A 39 1.67 -50.09 14.69
C ASP A 39 1.96 -49.46 13.30
N GLU A 40 0.91 -49.16 12.55
CA GLU A 40 0.88 -47.99 11.67
C GLU A 40 -0.37 -47.18 12.04
N ALA A 41 -0.28 -46.48 13.17
CA ALA A 41 -1.18 -45.37 13.43
C ALA A 41 -0.94 -44.30 12.34
N PRO A 42 -2.01 -43.72 11.75
CA PRO A 42 -1.83 -42.69 10.73
C PRO A 42 -1.08 -41.54 11.37
N ASN A 43 -0.01 -41.11 10.69
CA ASN A 43 0.78 -39.94 11.04
C ASN A 43 -0.17 -38.80 11.39
N THR A 44 -0.22 -38.51 12.69
CA THR A 44 -0.81 -37.29 13.22
C THR A 44 -0.18 -36.14 12.45
N ALA A 45 -1.01 -35.39 11.74
CA ALA A 45 -0.61 -34.25 10.93
C ALA A 45 0.45 -33.43 11.68
N GLU A 46 1.58 -33.20 11.01
CA GLU A 46 2.55 -32.21 11.49
C GLU A 46 1.78 -30.92 11.77
N SER A 47 1.92 -30.40 12.99
CA SER A 47 1.27 -29.19 13.47
C SER A 47 1.24 -28.12 12.39
N GLY A 48 0.02 -27.74 11.98
CA GLY A 48 -0.23 -26.73 10.97
C GLY A 48 0.55 -25.45 11.25
N GLY A 49 1.57 -25.21 10.42
CA GLY A 49 1.96 -23.84 10.12
C GLY A 49 0.73 -23.19 9.49
N SER A 50 0.32 -22.03 10.02
CA SER A 50 -0.65 -21.21 9.29
C SER A 50 -0.06 -20.89 7.92
N GLU A 51 -0.87 -21.01 6.88
CA GLU A 51 -0.40 -20.65 5.54
C GLU A 51 0.05 -19.18 5.54
N PRO A 52 1.15 -18.87 4.83
CA PRO A 52 1.65 -17.50 4.76
C PRO A 52 0.60 -16.60 4.11
N SER A 53 0.51 -15.37 4.60
CA SER A 53 -0.41 -14.39 4.01
C SER A 53 -0.03 -14.10 2.54
N PRO A 54 -0.95 -13.63 1.67
CA PRO A 54 -0.63 -13.39 0.26
C PRO A 54 0.61 -12.50 0.04
N LEU A 55 0.81 -11.46 0.85
CA LEU A 55 2.01 -10.62 0.81
C LEU A 55 3.28 -11.36 1.21
N GLU A 56 3.21 -12.16 2.28
CA GLU A 56 4.33 -12.96 2.75
C GLU A 56 4.73 -13.98 1.69
N ARG A 57 3.74 -14.53 0.99
CA ARG A 57 3.91 -15.57 -0.02
C ARG A 57 4.50 -15.02 -1.32
N TRP A 58 3.94 -13.97 -1.88
CA TRP A 58 4.15 -13.62 -3.29
C TRP A 58 5.16 -12.51 -3.54
N VAL A 59 5.59 -11.74 -2.53
CA VAL A 59 6.54 -10.65 -2.72
C VAL A 59 7.98 -11.18 -2.75
N PRO A 60 8.69 -11.11 -3.89
CA PRO A 60 10.06 -11.59 -3.98
C PRO A 60 11.03 -10.64 -3.28
N ALA A 61 12.10 -11.16 -2.69
CA ALA A 61 13.17 -10.39 -2.07
C ALA A 61 13.94 -9.53 -3.09
N SER A 62 14.03 -10.00 -4.33
CA SER A 62 14.63 -9.26 -5.44
C SER A 62 13.75 -8.15 -6.01
N SER A 63 12.60 -7.84 -5.40
CA SER A 63 11.80 -6.68 -5.77
C SER A 63 12.57 -5.37 -5.53
N SER A 64 12.02 -4.25 -5.99
CA SER A 64 12.55 -2.92 -5.69
C SER A 64 12.76 -2.71 -4.18
N THR A 65 13.76 -1.88 -3.84
CA THR A 65 14.07 -1.51 -2.46
C THR A 65 12.91 -0.75 -1.83
N GLU A 66 12.24 0.08 -2.61
CA GLU A 66 10.95 0.68 -2.29
C GLU A 66 9.82 -0.22 -2.77
N LEU A 67 8.91 -0.56 -1.88
CA LEU A 67 7.81 -1.47 -2.13
C LEU A 67 6.50 -0.84 -1.64
N LEU A 68 5.64 -0.47 -2.58
CA LEU A 68 4.23 -0.22 -2.32
C LEU A 68 3.44 -1.51 -2.52
N PHE A 69 2.41 -1.73 -1.71
CA PHE A 69 1.53 -2.87 -1.84
C PHE A 69 0.08 -2.58 -1.45
N HIS A 70 -0.84 -3.27 -2.13
CA HIS A 70 -2.26 -3.25 -1.85
C HIS A 70 -2.84 -4.64 -1.97
N PHE A 71 -3.61 -5.05 -0.97
CA PHE A 71 -4.31 -6.32 -0.96
C PHE A 71 -5.80 -6.11 -0.70
N ARG A 72 -6.63 -6.84 -1.44
CA ARG A 72 -8.09 -6.89 -1.30
C ARG A 72 -8.55 -8.34 -1.27
N ASP A 73 -9.21 -8.73 -0.18
CA ASP A 73 -9.96 -9.97 -0.08
C ASP A 73 -11.40 -9.73 -0.52
N LEU A 74 -11.69 -10.00 -1.79
CA LEU A 74 -12.99 -9.79 -2.39
C LEU A 74 -14.01 -10.83 -1.93
N ALA A 75 -13.56 -12.02 -1.54
CA ALA A 75 -14.44 -13.02 -0.94
C ALA A 75 -14.98 -12.52 0.42
N GLU A 76 -14.11 -11.94 1.24
CA GLU A 76 -14.49 -11.31 2.51
C GLU A 76 -15.36 -10.05 2.31
N VAL A 77 -15.04 -9.19 1.34
CA VAL A 77 -15.89 -8.03 0.98
C VAL A 77 -17.31 -8.49 0.63
N ARG A 78 -17.45 -9.53 -0.20
CA ARG A 78 -18.76 -10.09 -0.60
C ARG A 78 -19.54 -10.66 0.58
N GLN A 79 -18.85 -11.28 1.54
CA GLN A 79 -19.51 -11.77 2.77
C GLN A 79 -20.12 -10.62 3.59
N HIS A 80 -19.60 -9.41 3.46
CA HIS A 80 -20.02 -8.22 4.20
C HIS A 80 -20.81 -7.18 3.36
N GLU A 81 -21.26 -7.54 2.15
CA GLU A 81 -22.06 -6.63 1.30
C GLU A 81 -23.38 -6.18 1.95
N GLY A 82 -23.93 -6.96 2.88
CA GLY A 82 -25.16 -6.60 3.59
C GLY A 82 -24.97 -5.48 4.61
N GLU A 83 -23.74 -5.32 5.10
CA GLU A 83 -23.36 -4.39 6.18
C GLU A 83 -22.64 -3.14 5.65
N LEU A 84 -21.96 -3.26 4.50
CA LEU A 84 -21.28 -2.16 3.84
C LEU A 84 -22.26 -1.22 3.12
N ARG A 85 -21.88 0.05 2.97
CA ARG A 85 -22.64 0.98 2.13
C ARG A 85 -22.58 0.53 0.67
N PRO A 86 -23.66 0.69 -0.11
CA PRO A 86 -23.64 0.39 -1.55
C PRO A 86 -22.52 1.09 -2.32
N SER A 87 -22.18 2.33 -1.95
CA SER A 87 -21.08 3.07 -2.58
C SER A 87 -19.74 2.36 -2.40
N VAL A 88 -19.47 1.76 -1.24
CA VAL A 88 -18.23 1.01 -1.01
C VAL A 88 -18.16 -0.20 -1.94
N ILE A 89 -19.27 -0.93 -2.08
CA ILE A 89 -19.33 -2.14 -2.93
C ILE A 89 -19.05 -1.76 -4.40
N GLU A 90 -19.56 -0.60 -4.84
CA GLU A 90 -19.32 -0.05 -6.17
C GLU A 90 -17.87 0.45 -6.34
N ASP A 91 -17.27 1.00 -5.28
CA ASP A 91 -15.94 1.63 -5.33
C ASP A 91 -14.80 0.62 -5.21
N VAL A 92 -14.98 -0.54 -4.55
CA VAL A 92 -13.93 -1.57 -4.41
C VAL A 92 -13.70 -2.28 -5.75
N PRO A 93 -12.52 -2.14 -6.38
CA PRO A 93 -12.27 -2.77 -7.67
C PRO A 93 -12.16 -4.29 -7.53
N THR A 94 -13.06 -5.01 -8.22
CA THR A 94 -13.10 -6.48 -8.24
C THR A 94 -12.05 -7.11 -9.15
N MET A 95 -11.43 -6.29 -10.01
CA MET A 95 -10.48 -6.71 -11.02
C MET A 95 -9.19 -5.89 -10.90
N PRO A 96 -8.07 -6.42 -11.41
CA PRO A 96 -6.87 -5.62 -11.56
C PRO A 96 -7.02 -4.58 -12.69
N ASP A 97 -6.24 -3.50 -12.61
CA ASP A 97 -6.37 -2.36 -13.53
C ASP A 97 -5.92 -2.71 -14.97
N ALA A 98 -6.35 -1.86 -15.91
CA ALA A 98 -5.89 -1.82 -17.30
C ALA A 98 -5.80 -3.21 -17.98
N ASP A 99 -4.65 -3.52 -18.58
CA ASP A 99 -4.40 -4.75 -19.34
C ASP A 99 -4.53 -6.02 -18.48
N GLY A 100 -4.34 -5.90 -17.16
CA GLY A 100 -4.52 -7.01 -16.22
C GLY A 100 -5.98 -7.48 -16.15
N SER A 101 -6.95 -6.56 -16.21
CA SER A 101 -8.37 -6.91 -16.18
C SER A 101 -8.76 -7.76 -17.38
N GLU A 102 -8.26 -7.44 -18.58
CA GLU A 102 -8.61 -8.19 -19.80
C GLU A 102 -8.01 -9.60 -19.83
N VAL A 103 -6.83 -9.79 -19.22
CA VAL A 103 -6.24 -11.11 -19.01
C VAL A 103 -7.11 -11.93 -18.08
N VAL A 104 -7.45 -11.38 -16.90
CA VAL A 104 -8.26 -12.10 -15.90
C VAL A 104 -9.66 -12.43 -16.45
N LYS A 105 -10.33 -11.51 -17.16
CA LYS A 105 -11.65 -11.78 -17.78
C LYS A 105 -11.64 -12.96 -18.76
N ARG A 106 -10.51 -13.25 -19.39
CA ARG A 106 -10.41 -14.36 -20.36
C ARG A 106 -10.34 -15.71 -19.68
N VAL A 107 -9.68 -15.78 -18.52
CA VAL A 107 -9.44 -17.02 -17.79
C VAL A 107 -10.42 -17.22 -16.64
N ALA A 108 -11.00 -16.16 -16.11
CA ALA A 108 -11.98 -16.22 -15.03
C ALA A 108 -13.39 -16.48 -15.57
N ASN A 109 -14.17 -17.26 -14.82
CA ASN A 109 -15.60 -17.49 -15.08
C ASN A 109 -16.47 -16.36 -14.49
N GLY A 110 -16.14 -15.11 -14.82
CA GLY A 110 -16.78 -13.90 -14.28
C GLY A 110 -16.09 -13.35 -13.02
N GLU A 111 -16.49 -12.15 -12.62
CA GLU A 111 -15.84 -11.40 -11.52
C GLU A 111 -15.94 -12.11 -10.17
N SER A 112 -17.01 -12.87 -9.93
CA SER A 112 -17.18 -13.64 -8.70
C SER A 112 -16.16 -14.78 -8.55
N ALA A 113 -15.47 -15.16 -9.63
CA ALA A 113 -14.40 -16.14 -9.58
C ALA A 113 -13.10 -15.57 -9.02
N VAL A 114 -12.96 -14.24 -8.93
CA VAL A 114 -11.81 -13.58 -8.31
C VAL A 114 -12.05 -13.46 -6.81
N GLU A 115 -11.21 -14.10 -6.00
CA GLU A 115 -11.34 -14.13 -4.55
C GLU A 115 -10.46 -13.08 -3.87
N SER A 116 -9.25 -12.84 -4.38
CA SER A 116 -8.41 -11.76 -3.87
C SER A 116 -7.52 -11.15 -4.95
N VAL A 117 -7.08 -9.93 -4.70
CA VAL A 117 -6.16 -9.20 -5.56
C VAL A 117 -5.04 -8.60 -4.70
N LEU A 118 -3.81 -9.01 -4.97
CA LEU A 118 -2.59 -8.43 -4.45
C LEU A 118 -1.88 -7.65 -5.55
N ARG A 119 -1.51 -6.40 -5.26
CA ARG A 119 -0.67 -5.55 -6.10
C ARG A 119 0.58 -5.15 -5.34
N PHE A 120 1.72 -5.13 -6.02
CA PHE A 120 2.96 -4.63 -5.43
C PHE A 120 3.97 -4.13 -6.48
N GLY A 121 4.85 -3.22 -6.08
CA GLY A 121 5.89 -2.65 -6.94
C GLY A 121 6.54 -1.41 -6.32
N SER A 122 7.32 -0.66 -7.10
CA SER A 122 7.91 0.62 -6.67
C SER A 122 6.95 1.80 -6.85
N GLU A 123 7.32 2.99 -6.34
CA GLU A 123 6.55 4.23 -6.50
C GLU A 123 6.07 4.47 -7.93
N GLY A 124 4.79 4.85 -8.10
CA GLY A 124 4.18 5.11 -9.41
C GLY A 124 3.95 3.90 -10.31
N VAL A 125 4.37 2.69 -9.89
CA VAL A 125 4.29 1.44 -10.66
C VAL A 125 3.92 0.27 -9.73
N ALA A 126 2.70 0.24 -9.21
CA ALA A 126 2.14 -1.02 -8.70
C ALA A 126 1.82 -1.96 -9.88
N GLY A 127 2.89 -2.46 -10.51
CA GLY A 127 2.88 -3.17 -11.78
C GLY A 127 2.67 -4.67 -11.60
N ASN A 128 3.16 -5.27 -10.52
CA ASN A 128 2.95 -6.71 -10.30
C ASN A 128 1.58 -6.95 -9.69
N VAL A 129 0.88 -7.96 -10.19
CA VAL A 129 -0.43 -8.35 -9.73
C VAL A 129 -0.46 -9.85 -9.50
N VAL A 130 -0.99 -10.28 -8.36
CA VAL A 130 -1.36 -11.66 -8.08
C VAL A 130 -2.84 -11.69 -7.77
N VAL A 131 -3.55 -12.58 -8.46
CA VAL A 131 -5.00 -12.72 -8.37
C VAL A 131 -5.29 -14.16 -7.99
N ASP A 132 -5.89 -14.38 -6.83
CA ASP A 132 -6.36 -15.70 -6.41
C ASP A 132 -7.84 -15.84 -6.74
N GLY A 133 -8.27 -17.05 -7.10
CA GLY A 133 -9.62 -17.33 -7.55
C GLY A 133 -9.78 -18.67 -8.24
N SER A 134 -10.67 -18.73 -9.23
CA SER A 134 -10.87 -19.92 -10.07
C SER A 134 -10.77 -19.59 -11.56
N PHE A 135 -9.81 -20.23 -12.23
CA PHE A 135 -9.39 -19.88 -13.59
C PHE A 135 -9.29 -21.10 -14.51
N ASP A 136 -9.69 -20.91 -15.77
CA ASP A 136 -9.45 -21.84 -16.85
C ASP A 136 -8.07 -21.59 -17.47
N ARG A 137 -7.09 -22.41 -17.05
CA ARG A 137 -5.74 -22.40 -17.60
C ARG A 137 -5.70 -22.71 -19.11
N ASP A 138 -6.62 -23.53 -19.61
CA ASP A 138 -6.60 -23.97 -21.00
C ASP A 138 -7.20 -22.89 -21.94
N ALA A 139 -7.87 -21.87 -21.38
CA ALA A 139 -8.34 -20.71 -22.13
C ALA A 139 -7.19 -19.88 -22.76
N VAL A 140 -5.94 -20.08 -22.32
CA VAL A 140 -4.74 -19.38 -22.85
C VAL A 140 -3.84 -20.25 -23.74
N ASP A 141 -4.26 -21.48 -24.08
CA ASP A 141 -3.40 -22.46 -24.77
C ASP A 141 -2.87 -22.00 -26.15
N THR A 142 -3.48 -21.01 -26.80
CA THR A 142 -3.00 -20.49 -28.09
C THR A 142 -1.81 -19.54 -27.98
N ASP A 143 -1.57 -18.96 -26.80
CA ASP A 143 -0.58 -17.89 -26.57
C ASP A 143 0.56 -18.33 -25.62
N ARG A 144 0.62 -19.61 -25.25
CA ARG A 144 1.57 -20.15 -24.26
C ARG A 144 3.01 -20.16 -24.77
N LYS A 145 3.92 -19.53 -24.02
CA LYS A 145 5.37 -19.53 -24.27
C LYS A 145 6.08 -20.68 -23.56
N SER A 146 5.73 -20.94 -22.30
CA SER A 146 6.39 -21.96 -21.47
C SER A 146 5.47 -22.42 -20.32
N SER A 147 6.04 -23.16 -19.36
CA SER A 147 5.38 -23.46 -18.09
C SER A 147 6.37 -23.62 -16.96
N THR A 148 5.96 -23.16 -15.79
CA THR A 148 6.71 -23.24 -14.54
C THR A 148 5.80 -23.90 -13.51
N GLY A 149 6.10 -25.14 -13.11
CA GLY A 149 5.22 -25.94 -12.27
C GLY A 149 3.82 -26.11 -12.87
N GLU A 150 2.79 -25.73 -12.11
CA GLU A 150 1.39 -25.77 -12.54
C GLU A 150 0.97 -24.60 -13.44
N PHE A 151 1.81 -23.57 -13.56
CA PHE A 151 1.46 -22.36 -14.31
C PHE A 151 1.74 -22.53 -15.80
N ALA A 152 0.79 -22.13 -16.66
CA ALA A 152 1.05 -21.80 -18.05
C ALA A 152 1.59 -20.37 -18.12
N VAL A 153 2.75 -20.18 -18.76
CA VAL A 153 3.39 -18.86 -18.87
C VAL A 153 3.26 -18.35 -20.29
N LEU A 154 2.84 -17.10 -20.41
CA LEU A 154 2.67 -16.37 -21.67
C LEU A 154 3.19 -14.95 -21.51
N GLU A 155 3.46 -14.28 -22.61
CA GLU A 155 3.85 -12.88 -22.61
C GLU A 155 3.12 -12.18 -23.74
N ARG A 156 2.53 -11.04 -23.42
CA ARG A 156 1.66 -10.29 -24.30
C ARG A 156 1.82 -8.81 -24.04
N ASP A 157 2.04 -8.03 -25.09
CA ASP A 157 2.07 -6.57 -25.03
C ASP A 157 3.03 -6.01 -23.95
N GLY A 158 4.12 -6.71 -23.67
CA GLY A 158 5.11 -6.33 -22.65
C GLY A 158 4.78 -6.78 -21.23
N VAL A 159 3.71 -7.54 -21.03
CA VAL A 159 3.30 -8.14 -19.74
C VAL A 159 3.55 -9.64 -19.77
N SER A 160 4.27 -10.13 -18.77
CA SER A 160 4.46 -11.56 -18.51
C SER A 160 3.34 -12.06 -17.58
N VAL A 161 2.68 -13.14 -17.97
CA VAL A 161 1.53 -13.70 -17.25
C VAL A 161 1.76 -15.19 -16.98
N ALA A 162 1.47 -15.62 -15.76
CA ALA A 162 1.41 -17.02 -15.37
C ALA A 162 0.00 -17.36 -14.87
N VAL A 163 -0.61 -18.41 -15.41
CA VAL A 163 -1.98 -18.85 -15.06
C VAL A 163 -1.97 -20.29 -14.57
N SER A 164 -2.47 -20.54 -13.36
CA SER A 164 -2.84 -21.85 -12.83
C SER A 164 -4.36 -21.97 -12.73
N ALA A 165 -4.86 -23.07 -12.14
CA ALA A 165 -6.31 -23.20 -11.88
C ALA A 165 -6.80 -22.22 -10.81
N ASP A 166 -5.92 -21.80 -9.91
CA ASP A 166 -6.31 -21.08 -8.69
C ASP A 166 -5.67 -19.68 -8.59
N THR A 167 -4.65 -19.38 -9.41
CA THR A 167 -3.90 -18.12 -9.34
C THR A 167 -3.52 -17.60 -10.73
N VAL A 168 -3.61 -16.29 -10.91
CA VAL A 168 -3.02 -15.54 -12.03
C VAL A 168 -1.97 -14.59 -11.50
N VAL A 169 -0.74 -14.68 -12.00
CA VAL A 169 0.35 -13.76 -11.70
C VAL A 169 0.68 -12.96 -12.95
N MET A 170 0.79 -11.64 -12.81
CA MET A 170 1.10 -10.72 -13.90
C MET A 170 2.23 -9.78 -13.48
N SER A 171 3.15 -9.54 -14.41
CA SER A 171 4.23 -8.58 -14.22
C SER A 171 4.54 -7.85 -15.53
N PRO A 172 4.52 -6.50 -15.55
CA PRO A 172 4.90 -5.69 -16.71
C PRO A 172 6.42 -5.71 -16.91
N ALA A 173 6.88 -5.17 -18.03
CA ALA A 173 8.29 -5.17 -18.42
C ALA A 173 9.22 -4.43 -17.43
N ASP A 174 8.69 -3.44 -16.71
CA ASP A 174 9.37 -2.68 -15.65
C ASP A 174 9.09 -3.24 -14.24
N GLY A 175 8.31 -4.31 -14.13
CA GLY A 175 8.00 -5.02 -12.89
C GLY A 175 9.08 -5.99 -12.43
N ALA A 176 8.77 -6.75 -11.39
CA ALA A 176 9.65 -7.82 -10.91
C ALA A 176 9.65 -8.99 -11.90
N ALA A 177 10.78 -9.67 -12.04
CA ALA A 177 10.85 -10.84 -12.92
C ALA A 177 9.79 -11.89 -12.53
N LEU A 178 8.96 -12.32 -13.48
CA LEU A 178 7.88 -13.29 -13.22
C LEU A 178 8.39 -14.58 -12.55
N ASP A 179 9.55 -15.08 -12.97
CA ASP A 179 10.18 -16.27 -12.36
C ASP A 179 10.53 -16.04 -10.88
N ALA A 180 10.90 -14.82 -10.48
CA ALA A 180 11.17 -14.51 -9.07
C ALA A 180 9.88 -14.47 -8.24
N ILE A 181 8.79 -13.93 -8.80
CA ILE A 181 7.47 -13.93 -8.13
C ILE A 181 6.97 -15.38 -7.95
N LEU A 182 7.12 -16.22 -8.98
CA LEU A 182 6.75 -17.63 -8.90
C LEU A 182 7.65 -18.42 -7.93
N ALA A 183 8.96 -18.15 -7.88
CA ALA A 183 9.86 -18.77 -6.90
C ALA A 183 9.45 -18.40 -5.46
N ALA A 184 9.08 -17.13 -5.23
CA ALA A 184 8.54 -16.67 -3.95
C ALA A 184 7.27 -17.43 -3.57
N GLY A 185 6.24 -17.42 -4.43
CA GLY A 185 4.92 -17.93 -4.05
C GLY A 185 4.73 -19.45 -4.15
N VAL A 186 5.42 -20.11 -5.07
CA VAL A 186 5.26 -21.55 -5.36
C VAL A 186 6.34 -22.37 -4.70
N GLU A 187 7.61 -22.02 -4.92
CA GLU A 187 8.73 -22.76 -4.34
C GLU A 187 8.97 -22.39 -2.87
N GLY A 188 8.45 -21.23 -2.44
CA GLY A 188 8.63 -20.71 -1.09
C GLY A 188 10.05 -20.22 -0.84
N THR A 189 10.77 -19.79 -1.87
CA THR A 189 12.17 -19.32 -1.77
C THR A 189 12.32 -17.91 -2.31
N GLY A 190 13.28 -17.16 -1.76
CA GLY A 190 13.52 -15.78 -2.19
C GLY A 190 12.35 -14.85 -1.88
N ARG A 191 11.58 -15.11 -0.81
CA ARG A 191 10.50 -14.24 -0.35
C ARG A 191 11.09 -13.10 0.46
N ARG A 192 10.57 -11.88 0.25
CA ARG A 192 11.05 -10.70 0.98
C ARG A 192 10.90 -10.85 2.49
N ALA A 193 9.82 -11.49 2.95
CA ALA A 193 9.59 -11.76 4.37
C ALA A 193 10.64 -12.70 5.00
N ASP A 194 11.28 -13.58 4.22
CA ASP A 194 12.32 -14.48 4.73
C ASP A 194 13.70 -13.80 4.82
N GLU A 195 13.93 -12.74 4.02
CA GLU A 195 15.23 -12.06 3.92
C GLU A 195 15.26 -10.71 4.67
N HIS A 196 14.10 -10.07 4.87
CA HIS A 196 13.98 -8.72 5.45
C HIS A 196 13.17 -8.76 6.76
N ASP A 197 13.87 -8.90 7.90
CA ASP A 197 13.27 -9.07 9.23
C ASP A 197 12.22 -7.98 9.59
N ARG A 198 12.46 -6.71 9.24
CA ARG A 198 11.50 -5.62 9.53
C ARG A 198 10.27 -5.66 8.65
N PHE A 199 10.39 -6.13 7.41
CA PHE A 199 9.23 -6.39 6.57
C PHE A 199 8.40 -7.54 7.13
N ALA A 200 9.06 -8.61 7.63
CA ALA A 200 8.37 -9.70 8.32
C ALA A 200 7.63 -9.21 9.58
N GLN A 201 8.26 -8.35 10.38
CA GLN A 201 7.63 -7.73 11.55
C GLN A 201 6.41 -6.88 11.17
N LEU A 202 6.48 -6.11 10.07
CA LEU A 202 5.34 -5.35 9.56
C LEU A 202 4.18 -6.30 9.24
N LEU A 203 4.43 -7.36 8.47
CA LEU A 203 3.40 -8.33 8.08
C LEU A 203 2.78 -9.07 9.28
N GLU A 204 3.59 -9.42 10.29
CA GLU A 204 3.12 -10.08 11.50
C GLU A 204 2.10 -9.21 12.27
N ARG A 205 2.30 -7.89 12.30
CA ARG A 205 1.45 -6.95 13.05
C ARG A 205 0.24 -6.45 12.29
N VAL A 206 0.28 -6.51 10.96
CA VAL A 206 -0.89 -6.20 10.12
C VAL A 206 -2.02 -7.21 10.35
N GLY A 207 -1.71 -8.49 10.57
CA GLY A 207 -2.71 -9.51 10.87
C GLY A 207 -3.66 -9.84 9.71
N ASP A 208 -4.86 -10.33 10.06
CA ASP A 208 -5.93 -10.69 9.11
C ASP A 208 -6.54 -9.43 8.51
N ARG A 209 -6.54 -9.32 7.17
CA ARG A 209 -6.98 -8.12 6.46
C ARG A 209 -7.99 -8.43 5.37
N THR A 210 -9.04 -7.63 5.31
CA THR A 210 -9.95 -7.56 4.16
C THR A 210 -9.40 -6.58 3.12
N ILE A 211 -8.96 -5.40 3.56
CA ILE A 211 -8.30 -4.39 2.71
C ILE A 211 -7.01 -3.99 3.39
N LEU A 212 -5.91 -3.91 2.65
CA LEU A 212 -4.61 -3.51 3.19
C LEU A 212 -3.84 -2.68 2.18
N TRP A 213 -3.32 -1.56 2.64
CA TRP A 213 -2.38 -0.70 1.94
C TRP A 213 -1.09 -0.60 2.73
N GLY A 214 0.05 -0.51 2.06
CA GLY A 214 1.27 -0.20 2.76
C GLY A 214 2.45 0.04 1.86
N GLU A 215 3.50 0.50 2.50
CA GLU A 215 4.78 0.80 1.90
C GLU A 215 5.90 0.24 2.78
N TYR A 216 7.00 -0.12 2.13
CA TYR A 216 8.22 -0.53 2.80
C TYR A 216 9.41 -0.07 1.98
N GLU A 217 10.27 0.74 2.58
CA GLU A 217 11.49 1.25 1.96
C GLU A 217 12.72 0.71 2.69
N GLY A 218 13.65 0.17 1.91
CA GLY A 218 14.94 -0.31 2.41
C GLY A 218 15.05 -1.83 2.46
N ASP A 219 16.20 -2.31 2.93
CA ASP A 219 16.52 -3.74 3.01
C ASP A 219 16.22 -4.26 4.43
N THR A 220 17.17 -4.96 5.06
CA THR A 220 17.04 -5.50 6.43
C THR A 220 16.71 -4.42 7.46
N ASP A 221 17.25 -3.22 7.27
CA ASP A 221 17.07 -2.08 8.16
C ASP A 221 16.00 -1.06 7.68
N GLY A 222 15.02 -1.51 6.89
CA GLY A 222 14.01 -0.64 6.28
C GLY A 222 13.00 0.00 7.23
N THR A 223 12.23 0.93 6.67
CA THR A 223 11.06 1.56 7.27
C THR A 223 9.81 1.04 6.57
N GLY A 224 8.75 0.76 7.31
CA GLY A 224 7.48 0.35 6.72
C GLY A 224 6.29 0.96 7.42
N ALA A 225 5.23 1.17 6.66
CA ALA A 225 3.93 1.59 7.16
C ALA A 225 2.82 0.83 6.45
N ALA A 226 1.77 0.48 7.17
CA ALA A 226 0.63 -0.23 6.61
C ALA A 226 -0.67 0.25 7.26
N PHE A 227 -1.74 0.30 6.48
CA PHE A 227 -3.10 0.55 6.91
C PHE A 227 -3.98 -0.59 6.46
N SER A 228 -4.64 -1.26 7.39
CA SER A 228 -5.48 -2.41 7.13
C SER A 228 -6.87 -2.24 7.73
N TRP A 229 -7.80 -2.97 7.15
CA TRP A 229 -9.18 -3.07 7.57
C TRP A 229 -9.59 -4.52 7.62
N SER A 230 -10.29 -4.88 8.69
CA SER A 230 -11.00 -6.16 8.82
C SER A 230 -12.47 -5.85 9.09
N PHE A 231 -13.36 -6.49 8.35
CA PHE A 231 -14.79 -6.23 8.47
C PHE A 231 -15.45 -7.16 9.49
N GLY A 232 -16.46 -6.62 10.16
CA GLY A 232 -17.35 -7.36 11.05
C GLY A 232 -18.80 -7.04 10.69
N ALA A 233 -19.75 -7.74 11.32
CA ALA A 233 -21.16 -7.51 11.00
C ALA A 233 -21.70 -6.15 11.52
N GLU A 234 -21.17 -5.67 12.64
CA GLU A 234 -21.59 -4.39 13.25
C GLU A 234 -20.48 -3.35 13.18
N THR A 235 -19.23 -3.79 13.37
CA THR A 235 -18.08 -2.91 13.45
C THR A 235 -16.91 -3.44 12.65
N SER A 236 -16.21 -2.54 11.98
CA SER A 236 -14.96 -2.81 11.26
C SER A 236 -13.78 -2.25 12.04
N THR A 237 -12.68 -2.99 12.05
CA THR A 237 -11.46 -2.60 12.72
C THR A 237 -10.47 -2.04 11.71
N ASN A 238 -9.94 -0.86 11.99
CA ASN A 238 -8.81 -0.29 11.28
C ASN A 238 -7.55 -0.47 12.12
N SER A 239 -6.48 -0.95 11.49
CA SER A 239 -5.16 -1.04 12.09
C SER A 239 -4.14 -0.33 11.22
N ALA A 240 -3.44 0.62 11.81
CA ALA A 240 -2.30 1.29 11.20
C ALA A 240 -1.02 0.85 11.91
N VAL A 241 -0.08 0.29 11.16
CA VAL A 241 1.17 -0.27 11.67
C VAL A 241 2.33 0.54 11.11
N ALA A 242 3.32 0.83 11.94
CA ALA A 242 4.60 1.38 11.50
C ALA A 242 5.75 0.56 12.08
N VAL A 243 6.81 0.38 11.29
CA VAL A 243 8.08 -0.20 11.70
C VAL A 243 9.17 0.79 11.29
N TYR A 244 9.95 1.26 12.25
CA TYR A 244 11.09 2.16 11.98
C TYR A 244 12.43 1.48 12.32
N PRO A 245 13.54 1.97 11.77
CA PRO A 245 14.87 1.59 12.23
C PRO A 245 15.19 2.10 13.63
N ASP A 246 14.65 3.27 14.00
CA ASP A 246 14.90 3.94 15.26
C ASP A 246 13.61 4.03 16.08
N ALA A 247 13.65 3.58 17.33
CA ALA A 247 12.52 3.61 18.25
C ALA A 247 12.10 5.05 18.61
N ASP A 248 13.01 6.03 18.52
CA ASP A 248 12.71 7.43 18.82
C ASP A 248 11.63 8.00 17.86
N ARG A 249 11.48 7.41 16.68
CA ARG A 249 10.42 7.77 15.70
C ARG A 249 9.02 7.33 16.10
N MET A 250 8.88 6.47 17.12
CA MET A 250 7.58 6.00 17.58
C MET A 250 6.78 7.10 18.29
N ALA A 251 7.45 8.10 18.87
CA ALA A 251 6.78 9.26 19.44
C ALA A 251 6.01 10.05 18.37
N ASP A 252 6.64 10.29 17.21
CA ASP A 252 6.01 10.96 16.06
C ASP A 252 4.81 10.15 15.53
N PHE A 253 4.90 8.82 15.55
CA PHE A 253 3.79 7.93 15.15
C PHE A 253 2.60 8.03 16.10
N GLU A 254 2.84 7.97 17.42
CA GLU A 254 1.80 8.08 18.44
C GLU A 254 1.09 9.43 18.39
N GLU A 255 1.85 10.52 18.26
CA GLU A 255 1.32 11.88 18.12
C GLU A 255 0.43 11.97 16.87
N ARG A 256 0.96 11.58 15.69
CA ARG A 256 0.22 11.62 14.43
C ARG A 256 -1.08 10.82 14.46
N MET A 257 -1.09 9.65 15.08
CA MET A 257 -2.31 8.82 15.17
C MET A 257 -3.34 9.46 16.10
N SER A 258 -2.90 9.98 17.24
CA SER A 258 -3.75 10.63 18.24
C SER A 258 -4.33 11.95 17.73
N GLU A 259 -3.61 12.67 16.88
CA GLU A 259 -4.13 13.88 16.21
C GLU A 259 -5.13 13.57 15.10
N ARG A 260 -4.95 12.42 14.41
CA ARG A 260 -5.81 12.02 13.29
C ARG A 260 -7.14 11.44 13.74
N PHE A 261 -7.17 10.74 14.87
CA PHE A 261 -8.33 9.99 15.34
C PHE A 261 -8.54 10.19 16.84
N ASP A 262 -9.74 10.64 17.21
CA ASP A 262 -10.11 10.87 18.61
C ASP A 262 -10.26 9.57 19.43
N ASP A 263 -10.45 8.42 18.76
CA ASP A 263 -10.83 7.13 19.33
C ASP A 263 -9.80 6.00 19.11
N VAL A 264 -8.55 6.36 18.81
CA VAL A 264 -7.48 5.40 18.54
C VAL A 264 -6.80 4.89 19.81
N THR A 265 -6.48 3.60 19.81
CA THR A 265 -5.59 2.98 20.80
C THR A 265 -4.23 2.76 20.15
N VAL A 266 -3.16 3.30 20.74
CA VAL A 266 -1.79 3.14 20.24
C VAL A 266 -1.00 2.24 21.17
N GLU A 267 -0.36 1.22 20.60
CA GLU A 267 0.55 0.31 21.27
C GLU A 267 1.94 0.39 20.60
N ILE A 268 2.97 0.64 21.40
CA ILE A 268 4.37 0.68 20.93
C ILE A 268 5.15 -0.47 21.56
N ASP A 269 5.83 -1.22 20.72
CA ASP A 269 6.77 -2.28 21.09
C ASP A 269 8.11 -2.05 20.39
N GLY A 270 9.03 -1.38 21.10
CA GLY A 270 10.35 -1.04 20.59
C GLY A 270 10.27 -0.11 19.39
N ASN A 271 10.60 -0.63 18.21
CA ASN A 271 10.62 0.09 16.95
C ASN A 271 9.37 -0.15 16.09
N VAL A 272 8.33 -0.75 16.68
CA VAL A 272 7.07 -1.08 16.03
C VAL A 272 5.91 -0.43 16.76
N GLY A 273 5.05 0.26 16.01
CA GLY A 273 3.86 0.92 16.52
C GLY A 273 2.63 0.35 15.84
N VAL A 274 1.59 0.10 16.62
CA VAL A 274 0.28 -0.35 16.14
C VAL A 274 -0.77 0.59 16.70
N ALA A 275 -1.55 1.20 15.82
CA ALA A 275 -2.66 2.06 16.17
C ALA A 275 -3.95 1.39 15.68
N THR A 276 -4.87 1.10 16.59
CA THR A 276 -6.10 0.39 16.29
C THR A 276 -7.30 1.24 16.67
N ARG A 277 -8.30 1.26 15.81
CA ARG A 277 -9.62 1.83 16.10
C ARG A 277 -10.72 0.97 15.52
N THR A 278 -11.93 1.14 16.04
CA THR A 278 -13.11 0.40 15.60
C THR A 278 -14.21 1.39 15.28
N VAL A 279 -14.80 1.25 14.09
CA VAL A 279 -15.90 2.09 13.61
C VAL A 279 -17.08 1.21 13.21
N PRO A 280 -18.32 1.73 13.17
CA PRO A 280 -19.43 1.00 12.57
C PRO A 280 -19.09 0.56 11.14
N THR A 281 -19.44 -0.67 10.76
CA THR A 281 -19.10 -1.20 9.42
C THR A 281 -19.75 -0.38 8.31
N GLU A 282 -20.96 0.13 8.56
CA GLU A 282 -21.65 1.04 7.66
C GLU A 282 -20.96 2.41 7.52
N GLU A 283 -19.95 2.75 8.33
CA GLU A 283 -19.19 4.00 8.21
C GLU A 283 -17.85 3.82 7.49
N TYR A 284 -17.50 2.60 7.07
CA TYR A 284 -16.31 2.38 6.26
C TYR A 284 -16.44 3.08 4.90
N GLU A 285 -15.33 3.67 4.45
CA GLU A 285 -15.17 4.26 3.13
C GLU A 285 -13.94 3.64 2.47
N TYR A 286 -14.10 3.20 1.21
CA TYR A 286 -12.97 2.71 0.42
C TYR A 286 -12.16 3.90 -0.09
N LEU A 287 -10.85 3.84 0.10
CA LEU A 287 -9.90 4.82 -0.39
C LEU A 287 -8.86 4.09 -1.24
N ASP A 288 -8.78 4.46 -2.52
CA ASP A 288 -7.70 3.99 -3.39
C ASP A 288 -6.47 4.90 -3.21
N LEU A 289 -5.49 4.42 -2.45
CA LEU A 289 -4.25 5.16 -2.22
C LEU A 289 -3.25 5.03 -3.39
N PHE A 290 -3.43 4.06 -4.29
CA PHE A 290 -2.61 3.93 -5.50
C PHE A 290 -3.02 4.95 -6.57
N ALA A 291 -4.33 5.17 -6.74
CA ALA A 291 -4.84 6.22 -7.63
C ALA A 291 -4.41 7.63 -7.18
N GLN A 292 -4.12 7.83 -5.89
CA GLN A 292 -3.55 9.08 -5.37
C GLN A 292 -2.05 9.23 -5.66
N HIS A 293 -1.35 8.10 -5.88
CA HIS A 293 0.06 8.04 -6.28
C HIS A 293 0.26 8.00 -7.80
N GLU A 294 -0.79 7.85 -8.61
CA GLU A 294 -0.71 8.17 -10.05
C GLU A 294 -0.29 9.64 -10.13
N SER A 295 1.00 9.83 -10.43
CA SER A 295 1.75 11.06 -10.36
C SER A 295 0.85 12.28 -10.44
N GLN A 296 0.53 12.91 -9.30
CA GLN A 296 0.18 14.31 -9.35
C GLN A 296 1.34 14.95 -10.11
N PRO A 297 1.08 15.56 -11.29
CA PRO A 297 2.16 16.15 -12.07
C PRO A 297 2.95 17.04 -11.13
N ALA A 298 4.28 16.87 -11.11
CA ALA A 298 5.13 17.57 -10.16
C ALA A 298 4.76 19.05 -10.19
N GLN A 299 4.32 19.59 -9.03
CA GLN A 299 3.82 20.95 -8.99
C GLN A 299 4.91 21.91 -9.50
N PRO A 300 4.57 22.88 -10.36
CA PRO A 300 5.55 23.86 -10.83
C PRO A 300 6.16 24.59 -9.63
N GLN A 301 7.49 24.62 -9.56
CA GLN A 301 8.24 25.32 -8.51
C GLN A 301 9.01 26.50 -9.10
N ALA A 302 8.75 27.69 -8.56
CA ALA A 302 9.49 28.91 -8.89
C ALA A 302 10.00 29.62 -7.64
N GLY A 303 11.21 30.16 -7.72
CA GLY A 303 11.72 31.12 -6.75
C GLY A 303 11.55 32.54 -7.26
N VAL A 304 10.99 33.43 -6.43
CA VAL A 304 10.83 34.86 -6.75
C VAL A 304 11.34 35.75 -5.62
N SER A 305 11.88 36.93 -5.96
CA SER A 305 12.11 38.03 -5.01
C SER A 305 11.04 39.07 -5.24
N ILE A 306 10.47 39.62 -4.18
CA ILE A 306 9.52 40.73 -4.26
C ILE A 306 10.02 41.85 -3.35
N ASP A 307 10.29 43.01 -3.94
CA ASP A 307 10.88 44.16 -3.26
C ASP A 307 9.97 45.37 -3.46
N SER A 308 9.57 46.01 -2.36
CA SER A 308 8.76 47.25 -2.38
C SER A 308 9.61 48.48 -2.08
N ASP A 309 9.52 49.51 -2.91
CA ASP A 309 10.12 50.81 -2.66
C ASP A 309 9.03 51.84 -2.34
N SER A 310 8.98 52.28 -1.09
CA SER A 310 8.00 53.27 -0.63
C SER A 310 8.24 54.69 -1.16
N SER A 311 9.47 55.00 -1.56
CA SER A 311 9.82 56.33 -2.08
C SER A 311 9.30 56.52 -3.50
N ASP A 312 9.48 55.48 -4.32
CA ASP A 312 9.05 55.46 -5.72
C ASP A 312 7.65 54.86 -5.89
N ARG A 313 7.09 54.24 -4.84
CA ARG A 313 5.78 53.57 -4.80
C ARG A 313 5.69 52.45 -5.81
N THR A 314 6.71 51.59 -5.80
CA THR A 314 6.84 50.48 -6.74
C THR A 314 6.99 49.15 -6.03
N VAL A 315 6.49 48.08 -6.67
CA VAL A 315 6.76 46.70 -6.28
C VAL A 315 7.47 46.03 -7.45
N THR A 316 8.67 45.52 -7.22
CA THR A 316 9.48 44.83 -8.23
C THR A 316 9.51 43.34 -7.91
N VAL A 317 9.18 42.51 -8.92
CA VAL A 317 9.21 41.05 -8.85
C VAL A 317 10.32 40.54 -9.75
N ALA A 318 11.25 39.75 -9.20
CA ALA A 318 12.35 39.13 -9.94
C ALA A 318 12.23 37.61 -9.94
N TYR A 319 12.39 36.99 -11.10
CA TYR A 319 12.30 35.53 -11.27
C TYR A 319 13.68 34.88 -11.08
N ILE A 320 13.85 34.10 -10.02
CA ILE A 320 15.16 33.62 -9.53
C ILE A 320 15.47 32.19 -9.97
N SER A 321 14.47 31.30 -9.97
CA SER A 321 14.68 29.88 -10.28
C SER A 321 13.40 29.23 -10.78
N LYS A 322 13.52 28.23 -11.67
CA LYS A 322 12.37 27.50 -12.22
C LYS A 322 12.60 25.99 -12.27
N SER A 323 11.57 25.21 -11.95
CA SER A 323 11.49 23.76 -12.12
C SER A 323 10.07 23.36 -12.50
N GLY A 324 9.88 22.78 -13.68
CA GLY A 324 8.54 22.41 -14.18
C GLY A 324 7.62 23.59 -14.51
N VAL A 325 8.15 24.81 -14.60
CA VAL A 325 7.39 26.04 -14.86
C VAL A 325 7.54 26.48 -16.31
N GLU A 326 6.42 26.71 -16.99
CA GLU A 326 6.36 27.36 -18.31
C GLU A 326 6.44 28.88 -18.19
N ARG A 327 5.62 29.46 -17.31
CA ARG A 327 5.54 30.91 -17.06
C ARG A 327 5.12 31.23 -15.62
N LEU A 328 5.46 32.43 -15.18
CA LEU A 328 4.87 33.06 -14.00
C LEU A 328 3.79 34.04 -14.45
N GLU A 329 2.64 33.96 -13.81
CA GLU A 329 1.58 34.95 -13.90
C GLU A 329 1.58 35.77 -12.60
N ILE A 330 1.68 37.08 -12.74
CA ILE A 330 1.69 38.02 -11.62
C ILE A 330 0.45 38.87 -11.75
N SER A 331 -0.35 38.92 -10.70
CA SER A 331 -1.54 39.76 -10.66
C SER A 331 -1.71 40.45 -9.31
N ASP A 332 -2.42 41.57 -9.30
CA ASP A 332 -2.89 42.22 -8.08
C ASP A 332 -4.40 42.49 -8.10
N GLU A 333 -4.94 42.90 -6.95
CA GLU A 333 -6.37 43.22 -6.81
C GLU A 333 -6.81 44.46 -7.60
N ASN A 334 -5.86 45.28 -8.07
CA ASN A 334 -6.12 46.49 -8.85
C ASN A 334 -6.18 46.21 -10.37
N GLY A 335 -6.01 44.94 -10.78
CA GLY A 335 -6.05 44.50 -12.16
C GLY A 335 -4.76 44.74 -12.93
N ASN A 336 -3.64 44.95 -12.22
CA ASN A 336 -2.33 44.92 -12.83
C ASN A 336 -1.92 43.47 -13.05
N GLU A 337 -1.47 43.15 -14.27
CA GLU A 337 -1.07 41.80 -14.66
C GLU A 337 0.28 41.85 -15.38
N ALA A 338 1.12 40.85 -15.15
CA ALA A 338 2.35 40.64 -15.90
C ALA A 338 2.65 39.15 -16.04
N GLU A 339 3.42 38.80 -17.07
CA GLU A 339 3.90 37.44 -17.32
C GLU A 339 5.43 37.44 -17.39
N MET A 340 6.06 36.39 -16.85
CA MET A 340 7.50 36.17 -16.95
C MET A 340 7.78 34.71 -17.31
N THR A 341 8.60 34.48 -18.34
CA THR A 341 8.88 33.13 -18.86
C THR A 341 10.29 32.64 -18.50
N ASP A 342 11.21 33.57 -18.21
CA ASP A 342 12.62 33.24 -18.04
C ASP A 342 13.22 33.69 -16.70
N VAL A 343 14.05 32.82 -16.14
CA VAL A 343 14.85 33.12 -14.95
C VAL A 343 15.80 34.26 -15.25
N GLY A 344 15.80 35.27 -14.39
CA GLY A 344 16.54 36.52 -14.56
C GLY A 344 15.70 37.68 -15.08
N GLU A 345 14.44 37.44 -15.51
CA GLU A 345 13.51 38.52 -15.81
C GLU A 345 13.13 39.29 -14.54
N THR A 346 12.68 40.53 -14.73
CA THR A 346 12.17 41.38 -13.64
C THR A 346 11.04 42.23 -14.17
N THR A 347 9.97 42.38 -13.39
CA THR A 347 8.86 43.28 -13.69
C THR A 347 8.64 44.24 -12.52
N THR A 348 8.25 45.48 -12.83
CA THR A 348 7.99 46.51 -11.81
C THR A 348 6.60 47.08 -11.99
N PHE A 349 5.81 47.05 -10.94
CA PHE A 349 4.49 47.66 -10.84
C PHE A 349 4.60 49.01 -10.13
N GLU A 350 3.94 50.03 -10.69
CA GLU A 350 3.92 51.39 -10.13
C GLU A 350 2.53 51.70 -9.55
N TYR A 351 2.51 52.38 -8.41
CA TYR A 351 1.28 52.65 -7.66
C TYR A 351 1.08 54.12 -7.32
N ASP A 352 -0.20 54.49 -7.17
CA ASP A 352 -0.59 55.80 -6.67
C ASP A 352 -0.33 55.96 -5.16
N ALA A 353 -0.30 57.21 -4.69
CA ALA A 353 -0.08 57.49 -3.28
C ALA A 353 -1.30 57.05 -2.46
N GLY A 354 -1.08 56.35 -1.35
CA GLY A 354 -2.13 55.75 -0.53
C GLY A 354 -2.67 54.41 -1.07
N ALA A 355 -2.05 53.83 -2.10
CA ALA A 355 -2.41 52.52 -2.60
C ALA A 355 -1.96 51.43 -1.62
N SER A 356 -2.81 50.43 -1.44
CA SER A 356 -2.53 49.23 -0.66
C SER A 356 -3.25 48.04 -1.27
N GLY A 357 -2.63 46.86 -1.24
CA GLY A 357 -3.20 45.65 -1.79
C GLY A 357 -2.27 44.47 -1.64
N GLU A 358 -2.61 43.37 -2.30
CA GLU A 358 -1.80 42.16 -2.37
C GLU A 358 -1.45 41.85 -3.82
N LEU A 359 -0.17 41.50 -4.03
CA LEU A 359 0.34 40.98 -5.29
C LEU A 359 0.52 39.47 -5.13
N THR A 360 -0.03 38.70 -6.08
CA THR A 360 0.07 37.25 -6.13
C THR A 360 0.92 36.84 -7.33
N VAL A 361 1.83 35.89 -7.11
CA VAL A 361 2.63 35.27 -8.16
C VAL A 361 2.28 33.79 -8.25
N VAL A 362 1.86 33.35 -9.43
CA VAL A 362 1.46 31.97 -9.74
C VAL A 362 2.43 31.39 -10.74
N ALA A 363 2.95 30.19 -10.46
CA ALA A 363 3.72 29.42 -11.43
C ALA A 363 2.79 28.47 -12.18
N VAL A 364 2.85 28.52 -13.52
CA VAL A 364 2.07 27.68 -14.42
C VAL A 364 2.94 26.59 -15.01
N GLY A 365 2.51 25.33 -14.87
CA GLY A 365 3.24 24.14 -15.31
C GLY A 365 3.13 23.86 -16.80
N SER A 366 4.21 23.32 -17.39
CA SER A 366 4.36 23.14 -18.85
C SER A 366 3.60 21.98 -19.48
N GLU A 367 3.13 21.02 -18.69
CA GLU A 367 2.54 19.77 -19.21
C GLU A 367 1.05 19.61 -18.85
N THR A 368 0.55 20.33 -17.84
CA THR A 368 -0.78 20.06 -17.25
C THR A 368 -1.60 21.30 -16.91
N GLU A 369 -1.18 22.51 -17.31
CA GLU A 369 -1.79 23.79 -16.87
C GLU A 369 -1.99 23.84 -15.35
N THR A 370 -1.13 23.15 -14.59
CA THR A 370 -1.18 23.17 -13.14
C THR A 370 -0.69 24.52 -12.64
N GLU A 371 -1.43 25.11 -11.70
CA GLU A 371 -1.15 26.42 -11.14
C GLU A 371 -0.77 26.29 -9.67
N THR A 372 0.36 26.88 -9.29
CA THR A 372 0.83 26.92 -7.89
C THR A 372 1.11 28.36 -7.50
N VAL A 373 0.48 28.85 -6.42
CA VAL A 373 0.84 30.15 -5.84
C VAL A 373 2.23 30.03 -5.21
N VAL A 374 3.21 30.77 -5.75
CA VAL A 374 4.61 30.71 -5.30
C VAL A 374 4.98 31.85 -4.35
N ALA A 375 4.26 32.97 -4.42
CA ALA A 375 4.41 34.06 -3.46
C ALA A 375 3.16 34.94 -3.41
N THR A 376 2.90 35.49 -2.23
CA THR A 376 1.95 36.59 -2.00
C THR A 376 2.67 37.69 -1.25
N HIS A 377 2.47 38.94 -1.67
CA HIS A 377 3.14 40.10 -1.08
C HIS A 377 2.19 41.26 -0.89
N SER A 378 1.97 41.65 0.36
CA SER A 378 1.17 42.82 0.69
C SER A 378 2.01 44.10 0.58
N TYR A 379 1.47 45.13 -0.07
CA TYR A 379 2.10 46.44 -0.20
C TYR A 379 1.18 47.56 0.33
N SER A 380 1.80 48.65 0.77
CA SER A 380 1.12 49.89 1.16
C SER A 380 2.08 51.06 0.99
N PHE A 381 1.62 52.12 0.34
CA PHE A 381 2.46 53.25 -0.09
C PHE A 381 1.98 54.63 0.38
#